data_AF-A0A0M7BDJ6-F1
#
_entry.id   AF-A0A0M7BDJ6-F1
#
_cell.length_a   1.000
_cell.length_b   1.000
_cell.length_c   1.000
_cell.angle_alpha   90.00
_cell.angle_beta   90.00
_cell.angle_gamma   90.00
#
_symmetry.space_group_name_H-M   'P 1'
#
loop_
_entity.id
_entity.type
_entity.pdbx_description
1 polymer ?
#
loop_
_entity_poly.entity_id
_entity_poly.type
_entity_poly.pdbx_seq_one_letter_code
_entity_poly.pdbx_strand_id
1 'polypeptide(L)'
;MAQSTCFTPRLSPLNGKPVLLGFDGADMSSDAGLTLLREIERRAGLAQRLADCLHDPRDPAKVRYAQKLVTVLIRRRFEVA
;
A
#
# COMPACT_ATOMS: atom_id res chain seq x y z
N MET A 1 17.45 19.38 -5.19
CA MET A 1 17.15 18.85 -6.53
C MET A 1 16.24 17.65 -6.35
N ALA A 2 14.92 17.82 -6.50
CA ALA A 2 13.96 16.73 -6.32
C ALA A 2 13.97 15.86 -7.58
N GLN A 3 14.52 14.66 -7.46
CA GLN A 3 14.51 13.66 -8.51
C GLN A 3 13.10 13.08 -8.52
N SER A 4 12.20 13.68 -9.31
CA SER A 4 10.86 13.13 -9.53
C SER A 4 11.04 11.80 -10.26
N THR A 5 10.95 10.70 -9.53
CA THR A 5 10.92 9.36 -10.11
C THR A 5 9.72 9.31 -11.07
N CYS A 6 9.99 9.34 -12.37
CA CYS A 6 9.02 9.05 -13.42
C CYS A 6 8.71 7.55 -13.35
N PHE A 7 7.87 7.18 -12.39
CA PHE A 7 7.28 5.87 -12.31
C PHE A 7 5.85 6.01 -12.82
N THR A 8 5.54 5.39 -13.95
CA THR A 8 4.16 5.24 -14.43
C THR A 8 3.66 3.87 -13.99
N PRO A 9 3.05 3.75 -12.79
CA PRO A 9 2.44 2.51 -12.36
C PRO A 9 1.34 2.15 -13.35
N ARG A 10 1.53 1.06 -14.10
CA ARG A 10 0.45 0.48 -14.89
C ARG A 10 -0.60 -0.06 -13.93
N LEU A 11 -1.83 0.41 -13.99
CA LEU A 11 -2.91 -0.16 -13.19
C LEU A 11 -3.62 -1.26 -13.99
N SER A 12 -4.19 -2.24 -13.29
CA SER A 12 -5.12 -3.17 -13.94
C SER A 12 -6.33 -2.41 -14.49
N PRO A 13 -6.86 -2.79 -15.67
CA PRO A 13 -8.09 -2.21 -16.20
C PRO A 13 -9.27 -2.38 -15.23
N LEU A 14 -10.11 -1.35 -15.13
CA LEU A 14 -11.37 -1.41 -14.37
C LEU A 14 -12.52 -1.63 -15.35
N ASN A 15 -13.20 -2.76 -15.26
CA ASN A 15 -14.28 -3.15 -16.19
C ASN A 15 -13.86 -3.05 -17.67
N GLY A 16 -12.63 -3.47 -17.98
CA GLY A 16 -12.07 -3.40 -19.33
C GLY A 16 -11.64 -2.00 -19.79
N LYS A 17 -11.82 -0.95 -18.97
CA LYS A 17 -11.38 0.40 -19.27
C LYS A 17 -9.97 0.64 -18.70
N PRO A 18 -9.04 1.23 -19.48
CA PRO A 18 -7.73 1.58 -18.98
C PRO A 18 -7.85 2.68 -17.91
N VAL A 19 -7.05 2.57 -16.85
CA VAL A 19 -6.98 3.59 -15.80
C VAL A 19 -5.72 4.42 -16.02
N LEU A 20 -5.90 5.73 -16.20
CA LEU A 20 -4.82 6.71 -16.31
C LEU A 20 -4.57 7.34 -14.95
N LEU A 21 -3.29 7.55 -14.62
CA LEU A 21 -2.89 8.14 -13.35
C LEU A 21 -1.89 9.28 -13.61
N GLY A 22 -2.17 10.45 -13.04
CA GLY A 22 -1.31 11.63 -13.08
C GLY A 22 -0.76 11.95 -11.68
N PHE A 23 0.44 12.51 -11.62
CA PHE A 23 1.11 12.96 -10.40
C PHE A 23 1.50 14.45 -10.47
N ASP A 24 0.83 15.18 -11.36
CA ASP A 24 0.99 16.61 -11.60
C ASP A 24 0.01 17.47 -10.77
N GLY A 25 -0.96 16.84 -10.10
CA GLY A 25 -1.67 17.46 -9.00
C GLY A 25 -0.67 17.75 -7.89
N ALA A 26 -0.61 19.01 -7.44
CA ALA A 26 0.30 19.47 -6.38
C ALA A 26 -0.02 18.80 -5.02
N ASP A 27 -0.33 19.55 -3.97
CA ASP A 27 -0.74 18.97 -2.69
C ASP A 27 -2.21 18.51 -2.73
N MET A 28 -2.51 17.54 -3.58
CA MET A 28 -3.84 16.93 -3.71
C MET A 28 -3.87 15.54 -3.07
N SER A 29 -4.83 15.34 -2.17
CA SER A 29 -5.19 14.01 -1.67
C SER A 29 -6.33 13.45 -2.51
N SER A 30 -6.21 12.20 -2.96
CA SER A 30 -7.25 11.50 -3.70
C SER A 30 -7.33 10.05 -3.21
N ASP A 31 -8.55 9.52 -3.06
CA ASP A 31 -8.78 8.11 -2.76
C ASP A 31 -8.26 7.20 -3.89
N ALA A 32 -7.96 7.73 -5.08
CA ALA A 32 -7.29 6.98 -6.14
C ALA A 32 -5.88 6.48 -5.74
N GLY A 33 -5.23 7.12 -4.77
CA GLY A 33 -3.94 6.67 -4.21
C GLY A 33 -4.02 5.27 -3.58
N LEU A 34 -5.19 4.87 -3.08
CA LEU A 34 -5.46 3.53 -2.57
C LEU A 34 -5.42 2.48 -3.69
N THR A 35 -5.91 2.81 -4.88
CA THR A 35 -5.84 1.91 -6.04
C THR A 35 -4.39 1.71 -6.48
N LEU A 36 -3.60 2.78 -6.46
CA LEU A 36 -2.17 2.73 -6.74
C LEU A 36 -1.42 1.87 -5.72
N LEU A 37 -1.59 2.12 -4.44
CA LEU A 37 -0.87 1.40 -3.40
C LEU A 37 -1.24 -0.09 -3.39
N ARG A 38 -2.49 -0.45 -3.72
CA ARG A 38 -2.90 -1.86 -3.93
C ARG A 38 -2.15 -2.51 -5.11
N GLU A 39 -1.99 -1.81 -6.23
CA GLU A 39 -1.27 -2.33 -7.39
C GLU A 39 0.22 -2.54 -7.07
N ILE A 40 0.83 -1.58 -6.36
CA ILE A 40 2.21 -1.68 -5.91
C ILE A 40 2.37 -2.88 -4.96
N GLU A 41 1.50 -3.03 -3.97
CA GLU A 41 1.53 -4.16 -3.04
C GLU A 41 1.41 -5.50 -3.78
N ARG A 42 0.48 -5.61 -4.74
CA ARG A 42 0.32 -6.84 -5.54
C ARG A 42 1.59 -7.22 -6.31
N ARG A 43 2.34 -6.24 -6.80
CA ARG A 43 3.56 -6.47 -7.59
C ARG A 43 4.79 -6.72 -6.74
N ALA A 44 4.94 -5.96 -5.66
CA ALA A 44 6.18 -5.89 -4.90
C ALA A 44 6.13 -6.62 -3.56
N GLY A 45 4.94 -7.04 -3.09
CA GLY A 45 4.74 -7.76 -1.83
C GLY A 45 5.35 -7.02 -0.64
N LEU A 46 5.21 -5.70 -0.59
CA LEU A 46 5.94 -4.85 0.35
C LEU A 46 5.53 -5.17 1.79
N ALA A 47 4.24 -5.41 2.05
CA ALA A 47 3.77 -5.71 3.40
C ALA A 47 4.35 -7.02 3.93
N GLN A 48 4.47 -8.05 3.09
CA GLN A 48 5.09 -9.31 3.50
C GLN A 48 6.59 -9.11 3.76
N ARG A 49 7.30 -8.46 2.84
CA ARG A 49 8.74 -8.18 2.99
C ARG A 49 9.04 -7.34 4.23
N LEU A 50 8.19 -6.37 4.53
CA LEU A 50 8.29 -5.56 5.74
C LEU A 50 8.00 -6.41 6.99
N ALA A 51 6.97 -7.27 6.96
CA ALA A 51 6.67 -8.17 8.06
C ALA A 51 7.82 -9.13 8.38
N ASP A 52 8.51 -9.64 7.35
CA ASP A 52 9.63 -10.55 7.52
C ASP A 52 10.84 -9.88 8.18
N CYS A 53 11.04 -8.59 7.94
CA CYS A 53 12.14 -7.81 8.52
C CYS A 53 11.78 -7.15 9.87
N LEU A 54 10.51 -7.11 10.25
CA LEU A 54 10.05 -6.41 11.44
C LEU A 54 10.00 -7.36 12.63
N HIS A 55 10.90 -7.17 13.59
CA HIS A 55 10.84 -7.87 14.87
C HIS A 55 9.74 -7.28 15.75
N ASP A 56 8.87 -8.15 16.28
CA ASP A 56 7.84 -7.76 17.25
C ASP A 56 8.33 -8.02 18.68
N PRO A 57 8.72 -6.98 19.44
CA PRO A 57 9.28 -7.16 20.78
C PRO A 57 8.21 -7.42 21.85
N ARG A 58 6.93 -7.51 21.47
CA ARG A 58 5.83 -7.72 22.41
C ARG A 58 5.88 -9.15 22.95
N ASP A 59 5.79 -9.28 24.27
CA ASP A 59 5.63 -10.56 24.95
C ASP A 59 4.34 -11.24 24.47
N PRO A 60 4.42 -12.41 23.79
CA PRO A 60 3.25 -13.09 23.24
C PRO A 60 2.18 -13.41 24.28
N ALA A 61 2.56 -13.65 25.54
CA ALA A 61 1.62 -13.94 26.63
C ALA A 61 0.77 -12.72 27.03
N LYS A 62 1.19 -11.52 26.64
CA LYS A 62 0.49 -10.25 26.91
C LYS A 62 -0.27 -9.72 25.70
N VAL A 63 -0.26 -10.44 24.57
CA VAL A 63 -0.95 -10.06 23.34
C VAL A 63 -2.33 -10.71 23.28
N ARG A 64 -3.37 -9.95 23.64
CA ARG A 64 -4.78 -10.39 23.54
C ARG A 64 -5.24 -10.71 22.11
N TYR A 65 -4.65 -10.06 21.11
CA TYR A 65 -4.99 -10.23 19.70
C TYR A 65 -3.73 -10.45 18.87
N ALA A 66 -3.22 -11.68 18.88
CA ALA A 66 -2.09 -12.04 18.05
C ALA A 66 -2.54 -12.00 16.58
N GLN A 67 -2.06 -11.02 15.84
CA GLN A 67 -2.28 -10.87 14.41
C GLN A 67 -0.94 -10.95 13.69
N LYS A 68 -0.91 -11.59 12.53
CA LYS A 68 0.31 -11.59 11.70
C LYS A 68 0.66 -10.14 11.32
N LEU A 69 1.94 -9.79 11.37
CA LEU A 69 2.41 -8.44 11.04
C LEU A 69 1.98 -8.02 9.64
N VAL A 70 2.04 -8.93 8.65
CA VAL A 70 1.56 -8.68 7.29
C VAL A 70 0.08 -8.27 7.27
N THR A 71 -0.77 -8.89 8.09
CA THR A 71 -2.19 -8.54 8.20
C THR A 71 -2.36 -7.13 8.75
N VAL A 72 -1.58 -6.72 9.75
CA VAL A 72 -1.66 -5.37 10.32
C VAL A 72 -1.18 -4.31 9.31
N LEU A 73 -0.13 -4.62 8.55
CA LEU A 73 0.44 -3.72 7.55
C LEU A 73 -0.52 -3.48 6.37
N ILE A 74 -1.32 -4.47 5.99
CA ILE A 74 -2.32 -4.33 4.92
C ILE A 74 -3.63 -3.72 5.44
N ARG A 75 -3.95 -3.89 6.74
CA ARG A 75 -5.27 -3.57 7.32
C ARG A 75 -5.44 -2.13 7.80
N ARG A 76 -4.37 -1.34 7.96
CA ARG A 76 -4.53 0.09 8.31
C ARG A 76 -4.99 0.92 7.11
N ARG A 77 -6.31 0.83 6.86
CA ARG A 77 -7.20 1.71 6.09
C ARG A 77 -6.86 1.98 4.62
N PHE A 78 -7.42 1.11 3.77
CA PHE A 78 -7.93 1.46 2.43
C PHE A 78 -9.47 1.64 2.46
N GLU A 79 -9.98 2.25 3.54
CA GLU A 79 -11.41 2.43 3.77
C GLU A 79 -11.66 3.92 4.06
N VAL A 80 -11.66 4.69 2.97
CA VAL A 80 -12.50 5.87 2.80
C VAL A 80 -13.10 5.70 1.42
N ALA A 81 -14.40 5.43 1.39
CA ALA A 81 -15.28 5.48 0.24
C ALA A 81 -16.49 6.30 0.69
#